data_AF-A0A9W6N6K0-F1
#
_entry.id   AF-A0A9W6N6K0-F1
#
_cell.length_a   1.000
_cell.length_b   1.000
_cell.length_c   1.000
_cell.angle_alpha   90.00
_cell.angle_beta   90.00
_cell.angle_gamma   90.00
#
_symmetry.space_group_name_H-M   'P 1'
#
loop_
_entity.id
_entity.type
_entity.pdbx_description
1 polymer ?
#
loop_
_entity_poly.entity_id
_entity_poly.type
_entity_poly.pdbx_seq_one_letter_code
_entity_poly.pdbx_strand_id
1 'polypeptide(L)'
;MAILDAASVPTANGARYVAQLCKHWSHKLEVEQNGDAARIVLLNDAVVTLAARPEALDLAIEAASPEDLELAKDVLVRHLDRFAFREAPLAYGWRGVDA
;
A
#
# COMPACT_ATOMS: atom_id res chain seq x y z
N MET A 1 12.56 -3.14 16.97
CA MET A 1 11.54 -2.07 17.00
C MET A 1 11.05 -1.94 15.57
N ALA A 2 9.73 -2.03 15.34
CA ALA A 2 9.17 -1.87 14.01
C ALA A 2 8.99 -0.37 13.71
N ILE A 3 9.14 -0.02 12.44
CA ILE A 3 9.01 1.32 11.89
C ILE A 3 7.70 1.35 11.12
N LEU A 4 6.91 2.41 11.30
CA LEU A 4 5.62 2.60 10.66
C LEU A 4 5.61 3.92 9.88
N ASP A 5 5.13 3.90 8.64
CA ASP A 5 4.78 5.10 7.90
C ASP A 5 3.41 4.94 7.25
N ALA A 6 2.70 6.03 7.06
CA ALA A 6 1.35 6.04 6.54
C ALA A 6 1.10 7.22 5.58
N ALA A 7 0.25 6.95 4.60
CA ALA A 7 -0.13 7.87 3.53
C ALA A 7 -1.65 7.85 3.33
N SER A 8 -2.20 8.92 2.76
CA SER A 8 -3.60 8.97 2.33
C SER A 8 -3.65 9.55 0.93
N VAL A 9 -4.02 8.71 -0.03
CA VAL A 9 -4.02 9.04 -1.45
C VAL A 9 -5.39 9.51 -1.87
N PRO A 10 -5.58 10.75 -2.36
CA PRO A 10 -6.86 11.19 -2.89
C PRO A 10 -7.21 10.40 -4.16
N THR A 11 -8.28 9.60 -4.13
CA THR A 11 -8.83 8.89 -5.29
C THR A 11 -10.18 8.28 -4.96
N ALA A 12 -11.12 8.32 -5.91
CA ALA A 12 -12.39 7.60 -5.79
C ALA A 12 -12.29 6.12 -6.22
N ASN A 13 -11.13 5.70 -6.75
CA ASN A 13 -10.91 4.35 -7.28
C ASN A 13 -10.20 3.42 -6.29
N GLY A 14 -10.09 3.79 -5.01
CA GLY A 14 -9.32 3.04 -4.00
C GLY A 14 -9.71 1.56 -3.92
N ALA A 15 -11.01 1.25 -3.82
CA ALA A 15 -11.49 -0.13 -3.70
C ALA A 15 -11.10 -0.99 -4.93
N ARG A 16 -11.18 -0.39 -6.11
CA ARG A 16 -10.76 -1.03 -7.36
C ARG A 16 -9.27 -1.34 -7.35
N TYR A 17 -8.43 -0.41 -6.91
CA TYR A 17 -6.98 -0.59 -6.84
C TYR A 17 -6.58 -1.65 -5.82
N VAL A 18 -7.23 -1.67 -4.64
CA VAL A 18 -7.05 -2.74 -3.64
C VAL A 18 -7.37 -4.10 -4.25
N ALA A 19 -8.53 -4.27 -4.89
CA ALA A 19 -8.92 -5.54 -5.49
C ALA A 19 -7.95 -6.02 -6.60
N GLN A 20 -7.47 -5.10 -7.46
CA GLN A 20 -6.51 -5.45 -8.51
C GLN A 20 -5.15 -5.87 -7.94
N LEU A 21 -4.69 -5.17 -6.91
CA LEU A 21 -3.42 -5.43 -6.25
C LEU A 21 -3.46 -6.75 -5.46
N CYS A 22 -4.52 -6.99 -4.68
CA CYS A 22 -4.75 -8.27 -4.01
C CYS A 22 -4.74 -9.45 -4.99
N LYS A 23 -5.48 -9.35 -6.10
CA LYS A 23 -5.51 -10.41 -7.13
C LYS A 23 -4.14 -10.65 -7.76
N HIS A 24 -3.34 -9.60 -7.96
CA HIS A 24 -2.03 -9.73 -8.55
C HIS A 24 -1.02 -10.39 -7.61
N TRP A 25 -1.07 -10.02 -6.32
CA TRP A 25 -0.10 -10.44 -5.32
C TRP A 25 -0.44 -11.75 -4.63
N SER A 26 -1.72 -12.16 -4.59
CA SER A 26 -2.15 -13.43 -3.98
C SER A 26 -1.55 -14.69 -4.64
N HIS A 27 -0.89 -14.54 -5.79
CA HIS A 27 -0.14 -15.63 -6.43
C HIS A 27 1.22 -15.93 -5.78
N LYS A 28 1.80 -14.95 -5.07
CA LYS A 28 3.17 -15.03 -4.56
C LYS A 28 3.33 -14.59 -3.12
N LEU A 29 2.37 -13.85 -2.58
CA LEU A 29 2.42 -13.22 -1.26
C LEU A 29 1.23 -13.65 -0.41
N GLU A 30 1.39 -13.53 0.90
CA GLU A 30 0.29 -13.64 1.84
C GLU A 30 -0.58 -12.39 1.75
N VAL A 31 -1.84 -12.57 1.35
CA VAL A 31 -2.81 -11.49 1.18
C VAL A 31 -4.08 -11.84 1.93
N GLU A 32 -4.47 -10.98 2.86
CA GLU A 32 -5.74 -11.02 3.57
C GLU A 32 -6.59 -9.85 3.08
N GLN A 33 -7.65 -10.13 2.33
CA GLN A 33 -8.58 -9.10 1.85
C GLN A 33 -9.91 -9.20 2.59
N ASN A 34 -10.41 -8.06 3.09
CA ASN A 34 -11.74 -7.94 3.67
C ASN A 34 -12.48 -6.75 3.05
N GLY A 35 -13.28 -7.03 2.03
CA GLY A 35 -13.97 -6.00 1.24
C GLY A 35 -12.96 -5.04 0.59
N ASP A 36 -13.05 -3.78 0.99
CA ASP A 36 -12.27 -2.66 0.47
C ASP A 36 -10.96 -2.40 1.25
N ALA A 37 -10.64 -3.28 2.21
CA ALA A 37 -9.41 -3.27 2.96
C ALA A 37 -8.58 -4.53 2.70
N ALA A 38 -7.26 -4.41 2.83
CA ALA A 38 -6.34 -5.53 2.68
C ALA A 38 -5.12 -5.39 3.58
N ARG A 39 -4.60 -6.53 4.04
CA ARG A 39 -3.31 -6.67 4.70
C ARG A 39 -2.44 -7.62 3.89
N ILE A 40 -1.19 -7.22 3.61
CA ILE A 40 -0.31 -7.92 2.68
C ILE A 40 1.09 -7.99 3.29
N VAL A 41 1.67 -9.19 3.33
CA VAL A 41 3.08 -9.37 3.71
C VAL A 41 3.95 -9.30 2.46
N LEU A 42 4.80 -8.28 2.39
CA LEU A 42 5.79 -8.04 1.35
C LEU A 42 7.15 -8.69 1.71
N LEU A 43 8.19 -8.32 0.96
CA LEU A 43 9.58 -8.70 1.18
C LEU A 43 10.04 -8.32 2.59
N ASN A 44 10.95 -9.13 3.17
CA ASN A 44 11.53 -8.91 4.50
C ASN A 44 10.49 -8.73 5.62
N ASP A 45 9.36 -9.45 5.51
CA ASP A 45 8.24 -9.42 6.44
C ASP A 45 7.61 -8.02 6.64
N ALA A 46 7.83 -7.08 5.72
CA ALA A 46 7.17 -5.79 5.75
C ALA A 46 5.67 -5.96 5.51
N VAL A 47 4.84 -5.34 6.34
CA VAL A 47 3.37 -5.48 6.27
C VAL A 47 2.79 -4.21 5.68
N VAL A 48 2.03 -4.35 4.59
CA VAL A 48 1.26 -3.26 3.99
C VAL A 48 -0.21 -3.43 4.35
N THR A 49 -0.79 -2.37 4.89
CA THR A 49 -2.24 -2.27 5.12
C THR A 49 -2.83 -1.22 4.21
N LEU A 50 -3.93 -1.57 3.54
CA LEU A 50 -4.67 -0.73 2.61
C LEU A 50 -6.12 -0.63 3.08
N ALA A 51 -6.71 0.55 3.03
CA ALA A 51 -8.13 0.75 3.28
C ALA A 51 -8.70 1.80 2.34
N ALA A 52 -9.61 1.40 1.45
CA ALA A 52 -10.28 2.35 0.59
C ALA A 52 -11.45 3.04 1.29
N ARG A 53 -11.57 4.33 1.02
CA ARG A 53 -12.68 5.22 1.38
C ARG A 53 -13.27 5.82 0.10
N PRO A 54 -14.44 6.47 0.15
CA PRO A 54 -15.09 7.00 -1.04
C PRO A 54 -14.23 7.94 -1.91
N GLU A 55 -13.32 8.71 -1.30
CA GLU A 55 -12.46 9.68 -1.99
C GLU A 55 -10.97 9.56 -1.64
N ALA A 56 -10.59 8.50 -0.92
CA ALA A 56 -9.19 8.28 -0.56
C ALA A 56 -8.84 6.80 -0.43
N LEU A 57 -7.57 6.48 -0.64
CA LEU A 57 -6.97 5.19 -0.29
C LEU A 57 -5.95 5.43 0.83
N ASP A 58 -6.26 4.94 2.03
CA ASP A 58 -5.34 4.99 3.16
C ASP A 58 -4.34 3.83 3.06
N LEU A 59 -3.07 4.14 3.32
CA LEU A 59 -1.93 3.23 3.24
C LEU A 59 -1.17 3.28 4.56
N ALA A 60 -0.71 2.13 5.03
CA ALA A 60 0.24 2.01 6.13
C ALA A 60 1.25 0.90 5.82
N ILE A 61 2.52 1.11 6.17
CA ILE A 61 3.58 0.13 6.00
C ILE A 61 4.35 0.00 7.32
N GLU A 62 4.40 -1.23 7.83
CA GLU A 62 5.23 -1.62 8.97
C GLU A 62 6.43 -2.41 8.46
N ALA A 63 7.64 -2.05 8.92
CA ALA A 63 8.87 -2.72 8.52
C ALA A 63 9.89 -2.81 9.67
N ALA A 64 10.87 -3.71 9.55
CA ALA A 64 11.89 -3.90 10.58
C ALA A 64 13.01 -2.83 10.55
N SER A 65 13.19 -2.15 9.42
CA SER A 65 14.24 -1.15 9.21
C SER A 65 13.79 -0.03 8.25
N PRO A 66 14.46 1.13 8.23
CA PRO A 66 14.15 2.20 7.28
C PRO A 66 14.37 1.78 5.83
N GLU A 67 15.37 0.92 5.57
CA GLU A 67 15.64 0.39 4.24
C GLU A 67 14.48 -0.48 3.74
N ASP A 68 14.00 -1.40 4.60
CA ASP A 68 12.86 -2.26 4.27
C ASP A 68 11.58 -1.45 4.05
N LEU A 69 11.38 -0.38 4.84
CA LEU A 69 10.26 0.54 4.67
C LEU A 69 10.30 1.21 3.29
N GLU A 70 11.44 1.77 2.89
CA GLU A 70 11.56 2.45 1.59
C GLU A 70 11.42 1.46 0.42
N LEU A 71 11.96 0.24 0.53
CA LEU A 71 11.76 -0.82 -0.45
C LEU A 71 10.27 -1.19 -0.59
N ALA A 72 9.57 -1.38 0.54
CA ALA A 72 8.15 -1.70 0.56
C ALA A 72 7.29 -0.57 -0.05
N LYS A 73 7.59 0.70 0.28
CA LYS A 73 6.95 1.88 -0.32
C LYS A 73 7.12 1.90 -1.84
N ASP A 74 8.34 1.71 -2.33
CA ASP A 74 8.68 1.74 -3.74
C ASP A 74 7.99 0.59 -4.52
N VAL A 75 7.95 -0.61 -3.94
CA VAL A 75 7.15 -1.72 -4.49
C VAL A 75 5.66 -1.37 -4.54
N LEU A 76 5.09 -0.85 -3.45
CA LEU A 76 3.66 -0.49 -3.40
C LEU A 76 3.30 0.58 -4.42
N VAL A 77 4.06 1.68 -4.48
CA VAL A 77 3.84 2.82 -5.38
C VAL A 77 3.85 2.36 -6.85
N ARG A 78 4.87 1.61 -7.28
CA ARG A 78 4.95 1.13 -8.67
C ARG A 78 3.76 0.29 -9.10
N HIS A 79 3.23 -0.55 -8.21
CA HIS A 79 2.11 -1.42 -8.54
C HIS A 79 0.79 -0.66 -8.52
N LEU A 80 0.57 0.21 -7.54
CA LEU A 80 -0.59 1.08 -7.49
C LEU A 80 -0.66 2.00 -8.72
N ASP A 81 0.43 2.70 -9.07
CA ASP A 81 0.47 3.57 -10.25
C ASP A 81 0.27 2.79 -11.56
N ARG A 82 0.76 1.55 -11.64
CA ARG A 82 0.50 0.68 -12.80
C ARG A 82 -0.98 0.36 -12.95
N PHE A 83 -1.70 0.09 -11.85
CA PHE A 83 -3.15 -0.15 -11.90
C PHE A 83 -3.95 1.14 -12.11
N ALA A 84 -3.45 2.24 -11.52
CA ALA A 84 -4.00 3.57 -11.64
C ALA A 84 -3.49 4.33 -12.87
N PHE A 85 -3.11 3.65 -13.97
CA PHE A 85 -2.43 4.27 -15.12
C PHE A 85 -3.14 5.47 -15.77
N ARG A 86 -4.44 5.71 -15.46
CA ARG A 86 -5.20 6.88 -15.91
C ARG A 86 -5.17 8.06 -14.93
N GLU A 87 -4.84 7.82 -13.66
CA GLU A 87 -4.69 8.80 -12.58
C GLU A 87 -3.23 9.00 -12.17
N ALA A 88 -2.34 8.06 -12.52
CA ALA A 88 -0.95 8.07 -12.12
C ALA A 88 -0.18 9.29 -12.68
N PRO A 89 0.79 9.83 -11.92
CA PRO A 89 1.21 9.37 -10.59
C PRO A 89 0.22 9.78 -9.50
N LEU A 90 -0.08 8.86 -8.58
CA LEU A 90 -0.92 9.14 -7.42
C LEU A 90 -0.18 10.03 -6.40
N ALA A 91 -0.93 10.85 -5.68
CA ALA A 91 -0.37 11.72 -4.63
C ALA A 91 -0.31 10.98 -3.29
N TYR A 92 0.85 10.38 -2.98
CA TYR A 92 1.00 9.53 -1.78
C TYR A 92 1.07 10.31 -0.47
N GLY A 93 1.81 11.43 -0.42
CA GLY A 93 1.86 12.27 0.78
C GLY A 93 2.24 11.52 2.06
N TRP A 94 3.30 10.69 2.02
CA TRP A 94 3.82 9.99 3.19
C TRP A 94 4.09 10.96 4.34
N ARG A 95 3.67 10.59 5.56
CA ARG A 95 3.75 11.46 6.73
C ARG A 95 5.03 11.23 7.55
N GLY A 96 5.82 10.23 7.18
CA GLY A 96 7.08 9.93 7.82
C GLY A 96 6.89 9.11 9.09
N VAL A 97 7.98 8.45 9.48
CA VAL A 97 8.19 7.91 10.81
C VAL A 97 8.74 9.09 11.62
N ASP A 98 7.96 9.66 12.54
CA ASP A 98 8.57 10.54 13.54
C ASP A 98 9.60 9.69 14.31
N ALA A 99 10.88 10.06 14.14
CA ALA A 99 12.04 9.40 14.75
C ALA A 99 12.14 9.71 16.25
#